data_AF-A0ABD5U8T2-F1
#
_entry.id   AF-A0ABD5U8T2-F1
#
_cell.length_a   1.000
_cell.length_b   1.000
_cell.length_c   1.000
_cell.angle_alpha   90.00
_cell.angle_beta   90.00
_cell.angle_gamma   90.00
#
_symmetry.space_group_name_H-M   'P 1'
#
loop_
_entity.id
_entity.type
_entity.pdbx_description
1 polymer ?
#
loop_
_entity_poly.entity_id
_entity_poly.type
_entity_poly.pdbx_seq_one_letter_code
_entity_poly.pdbx_strand_id
1 'polypeptide(L)' 'MAHVPQKPQMYVCGECHVVYAGLHTADHQFRPPGRCQVCDHDEFYTLENYPKHPDAE' A
#
# COMPACT_ATOMS: atom_id res chain seq x y z
N MET A 1 -9.52 -9.52 27.50
CA MET A 1 -8.43 -8.97 26.66
C MET A 1 -8.61 -9.54 25.27
N ALA A 2 -9.06 -8.72 24.31
CA ALA A 2 -9.19 -9.16 22.93
C ALA A 2 -7.88 -8.82 22.21
N HIS A 3 -7.21 -9.83 21.67
CA HIS A 3 -6.12 -9.61 20.73
C HIS A 3 -6.74 -9.00 19.47
N VAL A 4 -6.66 -7.68 19.32
CA VAL A 4 -7.05 -7.03 18.07
C VAL A 4 -5.91 -7.31 17.08
N PRO A 5 -6.17 -8.01 15.97
CA PRO A 5 -5.16 -8.20 14.95
C PRO A 5 -4.66 -6.85 14.46
N GLN A 6 -3.35 -6.70 14.29
CA GLN A 6 -2.79 -5.50 13.68
C GLN A 6 -3.37 -5.38 12.27
N LYS A 7 -3.87 -4.18 11.91
CA LYS A 7 -4.33 -3.92 10.56
C LYS A 7 -3.11 -3.95 9.62
N PRO A 8 -3.21 -4.61 8.45
CA PRO A 8 -2.15 -4.56 7.47
C PRO A 8 -1.97 -3.13 6.98
N GLN A 9 -0.73 -2.79 6.62
CA GLN A 9 -0.47 -1.54 5.91
C GLN A 9 -1.17 -1.59 4.54
N MET A 10 -1.77 -0.47 4.14
CA MET A 10 -2.51 -0.38 2.88
C MET A 10 -1.73 0.45 1.87
N TYR A 11 -1.84 0.09 0.59
CA TYR A 11 -1.15 0.74 -0.52
C TYR A 11 -2.15 1.16 -1.59
N VAL A 12 -1.94 2.33 -2.18
CA VAL A 12 -2.79 2.91 -3.23
C VAL A 12 -1.98 2.91 -4.53
N CYS A 13 -2.58 2.37 -5.60
CA CYS A 13 -1.98 2.47 -6.94
C CYS A 13 -1.90 3.93 -7.38
N GLY A 14 -0.73 4.36 -7.87
CA GLY A 14 -0.50 5.74 -8.30
C GLY A 14 -1.33 6.19 -9.50
N GLU A 15 -1.82 5.25 -10.32
CA GLU A 15 -2.53 5.58 -11.56
C GLU A 15 -4.05 5.43 -11.44
N CYS A 16 -4.54 4.28 -10.97
CA CYS A 16 -5.98 3.99 -10.92
C CYS A 16 -6.59 4.08 -9.51
N HIS A 17 -5.78 4.44 -8.50
CA HIS A 17 -6.18 4.66 -7.10
C HIS A 17 -6.84 3.46 -6.39
N VAL A 18 -6.69 2.26 -6.93
CA VAL A 18 -7.14 1.02 -6.28
C VAL A 18 -6.28 0.76 -5.05
N VAL A 19 -6.92 0.35 -3.95
CA VAL A 19 -6.27 0.10 -2.66
C VAL A 19 -6.02 -1.40 -2.48
N TYR A 20 -4.79 -1.76 -2.15
CA TYR A 20 -4.35 -3.12 -1.84
C TYR A 20 -3.90 -3.23 -0.39
N ALA A 21 -4.19 -4.37 0.23
CA ALA A 21 -3.53 -4.74 1.48
C ALA A 21 -2.07 -5.13 1.21
N GLY A 22 -1.17 -4.72 2.09
CA GLY A 22 0.24 -5.02 2.00
C GLY A 22 0.53 -6.52 2.12
N LEU A 23 1.48 -6.99 1.34
CA LEU A 23 2.00 -8.34 1.42
C LEU A 23 2.96 -8.45 2.61
N HIS A 24 2.69 -9.38 3.52
CA HIS A 24 3.56 -9.64 4.67
C HIS A 24 4.83 -10.37 4.22
N THR A 25 5.99 -9.81 4.57
CA THR A 25 7.31 -10.40 4.29
C THR A 25 7.87 -11.13 5.51
N ALA A 26 8.91 -11.95 5.32
CA ALA A 26 9.58 -12.66 6.43
C ALA A 26 10.15 -11.69 7.49
N ASP A 27 10.44 -10.45 7.09
CA ASP A 27 11.00 -9.40 7.96
C ASP A 27 9.93 -8.63 8.74
N HIS A 28 8.68 -9.14 8.80
CA HIS A 28 7.52 -8.45 9.41
C HIS A 28 7.23 -7.08 8.80
N GLN A 29 7.71 -6.83 7.58
CA GLN A 29 7.39 -5.63 6.82
C GLN A 29 6.25 -5.91 5.85
N PHE A 30 5.44 -4.88 5.61
CA PHE A 30 4.48 -4.88 4.51
C PHE A 30 5.14 -4.31 3.26
N ARG A 31 4.79 -4.86 2.10
CA ARG A 31 5.18 -4.34 0.78
C ARG A 31 3.96 -4.22 -0.14
N PRO A 32 3.97 -3.26 -1.08
CA PRO A 32 2.96 -3.22 -2.13
C PRO A 32 3.07 -4.45 -3.04
N PRO A 33 2.02 -4.78 -3.82
CA PRO A 33 2.16 -5.74 -4.90
C PRO A 33 3.15 -5.23 -5.96
N GLY A 34 3.77 -6.14 -6.71
CA GLY A 34 4.72 -5.75 -7.76
C GLY A 34 4.08 -5.02 -8.95
N ARG A 35 2.79 -5.29 -9.22
CA ARG A 35 1.99 -4.62 -10.25
C ARG A 35 0.52 -4.56 -9.89
N CYS A 36 -0.14 -3.50 -10.33
CA CYS A 36 -1.58 -3.30 -10.17
C CYS A 36 -2.32 -4.29 -11.07
N GLN A 37 -3.20 -5.10 -10.48
CA GLN A 37 -3.99 -6.08 -11.23
C GLN A 37 -5.10 -5.45 -12.09
N VAL A 38 -5.28 -4.12 -11.99
CA VAL A 38 -6.31 -3.37 -12.72
C VAL A 38 -5.73 -2.59 -13.90
N CYS A 39 -4.60 -1.91 -13.72
CA CYS A 39 -3.99 -1.08 -14.76
C CYS A 39 -2.54 -1.45 -15.12
N ASP A 40 -1.97 -2.51 -14.54
CA ASP A 40 -0.58 -2.97 -14.74
C ASP A 40 0.52 -1.99 -14.28
N HIS A 41 0.15 -0.84 -13.70
CA HIS A 41 1.05 0.13 -13.09
C HIS A 41 1.82 -0.45 -11.90
N ASP A 42 3.07 -0.04 -11.69
CA ASP A 42 3.99 -0.60 -10.69
C ASP A 42 4.33 0.36 -9.52
N GLU A 43 3.88 1.62 -9.58
CA GLU A 43 4.05 2.57 -8.48
C GLU A 43 2.88 2.54 -7.49
N PHE A 44 3.23 2.50 -6.20
CA PHE A 44 2.30 2.44 -5.09
C PHE A 44 2.71 3.36 -3.95
N TYR A 45 1.72 4.02 -3.36
CA TYR A 45 1.88 4.90 -2.21
C TYR A 45 1.26 4.27 -0.97
N THR A 46 1.82 4.48 0.21
CA THR A 46 1.12 4.08 1.44
C THR A 46 -0.15 4.91 1.60
N LEU A 47 -1.23 4.29 2.10
CA LEU A 47 -2.50 4.99 2.30
C LEU A 47 -2.37 6.22 3.23
N GLU A 48 -1.43 6.18 4.17
CA GLU A 48 -1.13 7.28 5.09
C GLU A 48 -0.48 8.49 4.41
N ASN A 49 0.25 8.27 3.30
CA ASN A 49 0.92 9.32 2.54
C ASN A 49 0.13 9.74 1.30
N TYR A 50 -0.90 9.00 0.88
CA TYR A 50 -1.73 9.33 -0.27
C TYR A 50 -2.78 10.41 0.05
N PRO A 51 -3.06 11.39 -0.84
CA PRO A 51 -2.48 11.64 -2.16
C PRO A 51 -1.25 12.57 -2.12
N LYS A 52 -0.67 12.84 -0.96
CA LYS A 52 0.49 13.74 -0.86
C LYS A 52 1.73 13.06 -1.46
N HIS A 53 2.07 13.45 -2.68
CA HIS A 53 3.42 13.25 -3.19
C HIS A 53 4.43 13.91 -2.24
N PRO A 54 5.58 13.27 -1.94
CA PRO A 54 6.67 13.92 -1.21
C PRO A 54 7.26 15.13 -1.95
N ASP A 55 6.91 15.35 -3.23
CA ASP A 55 7.38 16.45 -4.08
C ASP A 55 6.43 17.66 -4.15
N ALA A 56 5.45 17.78 -3.25
CA ALA A 56 4.64 18.99 -3.15
C ALA A 56 5.37 20.06 -2.31
N GLU A 57 6.33 20.75 -2.93
CA GLU A 57 6.91 22.02 -2.47
C GLU A 57 5.95 23.21 -2.69
#